data_AF-A0A419N1R5-F1
#
_entry.id   AF-A0A419N1R5-F1
#
_cell.length_a   1.000
_cell.length_b   1.000
_cell.length_c   1.000
_cell.angle_alpha   90.00
_cell.angle_beta   90.00
_cell.angle_gamma   90.00
#
_symmetry.space_group_name_H-M   'P 1'
#
loop_
_entity.id
_entity.type
_entity.pdbx_description
1 polymer ?
#
loop_
_entity_poly.entity_id
_entity_poly.type
_entity_poly.pdbx_seq_one_letter_code
_entity_poly.pdbx_strand_id
1 'polypeptide(L)' 'MGCPAVTSCPIPASSPVTNGDLSSDVRNLEAALTACGLQVEAVRQCQEEHRVKTRTATKSLN' A
#
# COMPACT_ATOMS: atom_id res chain seq x y z
N MET A 1 -6.92 -5.12 18.74
CA MET A 1 -5.96 -5.29 17.63
C MET A 1 -6.02 -4.04 16.76
N GLY A 2 -4.87 -3.43 16.44
CA GLY A 2 -4.79 -2.23 15.60
C GLY A 2 -4.57 -2.57 14.12
N CYS A 3 -4.56 -1.55 13.26
CA CYS A 3 -4.19 -1.72 11.85
C CYS A 3 -2.69 -1.99 11.69
N PRO A 4 -2.27 -2.71 10.63
CA PRO A 4 -0.86 -2.86 10.30
C PRO A 4 -0.16 -1.51 10.16
N ALA A 5 1.11 -1.45 10.56
CA ALA A 5 1.92 -0.25 10.36
C ALA A 5 2.14 0.00 8.86
N VAL A 6 2.10 1.27 8.45
CA VAL A 6 2.53 1.66 7.10
C VAL A 6 4.03 1.44 7.02
N THR A 7 4.46 0.65 6.04
CA THR A 7 5.87 0.48 5.70
C THR A 7 6.19 1.20 4.40
N SER A 8 7.46 1.55 4.19
CA SER A 8 7.89 2.09 2.90
C SER A 8 7.72 1.03 1.81
N CYS A 9 7.24 1.46 0.64
CA CYS A 9 7.14 0.59 -0.52
C CYS A 9 8.52 0.42 -1.18
N PRO A 10 9.04 -0.82 -1.26
CA PRO A 10 10.34 -1.05 -1.87
C PRO A 10 10.24 -0.86 -3.38
N ILE A 11 10.76 0.24 -3.90
CA ILE A 11 10.93 0.46 -5.33
C ILE A 11 12.31 -0.06 -5.73
N PRO A 12 12.41 -0.98 -6.72
CA PRO A 12 13.70 -1.50 -7.15
C PRO A 12 14.53 -0.40 -7.81
N ALA A 13 15.83 -0.41 -7.56
CA ALA A 13 16.78 0.41 -8.33
C ALA A 13 16.81 -0.07 -9.79
N SER A 14 17.08 0.85 -10.71
CA SER A 14 17.12 0.57 -12.16
C SER A 14 18.39 1.14 -12.77
N SER A 15 19.06 0.34 -13.60
CA SER A 15 20.26 0.73 -14.34
C SER A 15 20.37 -0.10 -15.62
N PRO A 16 19.45 0.09 -16.59
CA PRO A 16 19.37 -0.75 -17.76
C PRO A 16 20.51 -0.41 -18.74
N VAL A 17 21.13 -1.43 -19.33
CA VAL A 17 22.17 -1.28 -20.36
C VAL A 17 21.58 -1.53 -21.76
N THR A 18 20.56 -2.39 -21.84
CA THR A 18 19.85 -2.72 -23.08
C THR A 18 18.36 -2.41 -22.97
N ASN A 19 17.66 -2.37 -24.11
CA ASN A 19 16.20 -2.27 -24.13
C ASN A 19 15.52 -3.49 -23.49
N GLY A 20 16.19 -4.65 -23.48
CA GLY A 20 15.72 -5.85 -22.79
C GLY A 20 15.76 -5.67 -21.26
N ASP A 21 16.85 -5.07 -20.75
CA ASP A 21 16.97 -4.73 -19.34
C ASP A 21 15.94 -3.68 -18.94
N LEU A 22 15.80 -2.61 -19.74
CA LEU A 22 14.79 -1.57 -19.50
C LEU A 22 13.38 -2.16 -19.44
N SER A 23 13.04 -3.04 -20.37
CA SER A 23 11.72 -3.69 -20.37
C SER A 23 11.52 -4.58 -19.13
N SER A 24 12.60 -5.19 -18.62
CA SER A 24 12.56 -6.00 -17.41
C SER A 24 12.43 -5.13 -16.15
N ASP A 25 13.16 -4.03 -16.09
CA ASP A 25 13.08 -3.05 -15.00
C ASP A 25 11.69 -2.42 -14.93
N VAL A 26 11.06 -2.10 -16.07
CA VAL A 26 9.68 -1.61 -16.12
C VAL A 26 8.71 -2.63 -15.51
N ARG A 27 8.79 -3.92 -15.91
CA ARG A 27 7.92 -4.96 -15.34
C ARG A 27 8.14 -5.13 -13.84
N ASN A 28 9.40 -5.07 -13.38
CA ASN A 28 9.73 -5.16 -11.96
C ASN A 28 9.17 -3.97 -11.17
N LEU A 29 9.26 -2.76 -11.74
CA LEU A 29 8.70 -1.55 -11.16
C LEU A 29 7.17 -1.63 -11.08
N GLU A 30 6.49 -2.04 -12.15
CA GLU A 30 5.03 -2.22 -12.18
C GLU A 30 4.55 -3.22 -11.13
N ALA A 31 5.28 -4.33 -10.95
CA ALA A 31 4.99 -5.32 -9.93
C ALA A 31 5.16 -4.75 -8.51
N ALA A 32 6.25 -4.00 -8.27
CA ALA A 32 6.51 -3.35 -6.98
C ALA A 32 5.44 -2.29 -6.63
N LEU A 33 5.02 -1.49 -7.61
CA LEU A 33 3.96 -0.51 -7.45
C LEU A 33 2.60 -1.16 -7.19
N THR A 34 2.30 -2.27 -7.86
CA THR A 34 1.08 -3.05 -7.62
C THR A 34 1.06 -3.59 -6.18
N ALA A 35 2.16 -4.20 -5.73
CA ALA A 35 2.27 -4.70 -4.36
C ALA A 35 2.14 -3.57 -3.31
N CYS A 36 2.76 -2.42 -3.58
CA CYS A 36 2.63 -1.22 -2.75
C CYS A 36 1.17 -0.75 -2.65
N GLY A 37 0.48 -0.63 -3.78
CA GLY A 37 -0.92 -0.22 -3.82
C GLY A 37 -1.82 -1.13 -2.98
N LEU A 38 -1.63 -2.45 -3.09
CA LEU A 38 -2.36 -3.43 -2.27
C LEU A 38 -2.10 -3.25 -0.77
N GLN A 39 -0.84 -3.01 -0.38
CA GLN A 39 -0.50 -2.76 1.02
C GLN A 39 -1.17 -1.48 1.54
N VAL A 40 -1.11 -0.39 0.78
CA VAL A 40 -1.70 0.89 1.18
C VAL A 40 -3.23 0.76 1.29
N GLU A 41 -3.89 0.08 0.35
CA GLU A 41 -5.34 -0.11 0.41
C GLU A 41 -5.75 -0.98 1.61
N ALA A 42 -5.00 -2.03 1.93
CA ALA A 42 -5.27 -2.86 3.10
C ALA A 42 -5.17 -2.06 4.41
N VAL A 43 -4.15 -1.21 4.55
CA VAL A 43 -4.01 -0.33 5.72
C VAL A 43 -5.15 0.69 5.75
N ARG A 44 -5.48 1.31 4.62
CA ARG A 44 -6.57 2.28 4.50
C ARG A 44 -7.91 1.65 4.89
N GLN A 45 -8.25 0.47 4.37
CA GLN A 45 -9.48 -0.23 4.69
C GLN A 45 -9.61 -0.47 6.20
N CYS A 46 -8.55 -0.97 6.84
CA CYS A 46 -8.55 -1.14 8.27
C CYS A 46 -8.78 0.19 9.02
N GLN A 47 -8.09 1.26 8.60
CA GLN A 47 -8.27 2.58 9.23
C GLN A 47 -9.70 3.09 9.09
N GLU A 48 -10.34 2.90 7.93
CA GLU A 48 -11.72 3.30 7.70
C GLU A 48 -12.71 2.49 8.56
N GLU A 49 -12.53 1.17 8.66
CA GLU A 49 -13.34 0.34 9.56
C GLU A 49 -13.24 0.80 11.01
N HIS A 50 -12.02 1.15 11.45
CA HIS A 50 -11.79 1.69 12.79
C HIS A 50 -12.44 3.06 12.97
N ARG A 51 -12.31 3.98 12.00
CA ARG A 51 -12.98 5.29 12.02
C ARG A 51 -14.49 5.16 12.12
N VAL A 52 -15.10 4.26 11.34
CA VAL A 52 -16.54 4.01 11.38
C VAL A 52 -16.97 3.48 12.75
N LYS A 53 -16.26 2.49 13.30
CA LYS A 53 -16.53 1.94 14.65
C LYS A 53 -16.46 3.03 15.72
N THR A 54 -15.41 3.86 15.71
CA THR A 54 -15.24 4.97 16.65
C THR A 54 -16.40 5.96 16.53
N ARG A 55 -16.77 6.37 15.31
CA ARG A 55 -17.89 7.31 15.10
C ARG A 55 -19.23 6.74 15.60
N THR A 56 -19.51 5.47 15.36
CA THR A 56 -20.74 4.82 15.83
C THR A 56 -20.76 4.71 17.36
N ALA A 57 -19.63 4.37 17.99
CA ALA A 57 -19.52 4.36 19.45
C ALA A 57 -19.77 5.75 20.04
N THR A 58 -19.13 6.80 19.52
CA THR A 58 -19.38 8.18 19.96
C THR A 58 -20.85 8.58 19.80
N LYS A 59 -21.52 8.14 18.71
CA LYS A 59 -22.95 8.39 18.45
C LYS A 59 -23.91 7.59 19.36
N SER A 60 -23.43 6.53 20.01
CA SER A 60 -24.25 5.73 20.93
C SER A 60 -24.11 6.19 22.39
N LEU A 61 -23.15 7.08 22.68
CA LEU A 61 -22.88 7.61 24.02
C LEU A 61 -23.52 8.99 24.26
N ASN A 62 -24.25 9.54 23.29
CA ASN A 62 -24.88 10.86 23.32
C ASN A 62 -26.40 10.79 23.14
#